data_AF-A0A4Q3SRV7-F1
#
_entry.id   AF-A0A4Q3SRV7-F1
#
_cell.length_a   1.000
_cell.length_b   1.000
_cell.length_c   1.000
_cell.angle_alpha   90.00
_cell.angle_beta   90.00
_cell.angle_gamma   90.00
#
_symmetry.space_group_name_H-M   'P 1'
#
loop_
_entity.id
_entity.type
_entity.pdbx_description
1 polymer ?
#
loop_
_entity_poly.entity_id
_entity_poly.type
_entity_poly.pdbx_seq_one_letter_code
_entity_poly.pdbx_strand_id
1 'polypeptide(L)'
;MNLDLVLARFDAEVRANPAPPAGIAVERRDGLVLLTGGFNYVSAWDLTAETMGAVVAEQAAWFRARGEELMWRVYDHDGPPALAACMPSAMRTPSWFIVGLTTGKV
;
A
#
# COMPACT_ATOMS: atom_id res chain seq x y z
N MET A 1 -17.69 22.46 -4.45
CA MET A 1 -17.32 21.03 -4.32
C MET A 1 -16.54 20.88 -3.03
N ASN A 2 -16.93 19.96 -2.15
CA ASN A 2 -16.21 19.71 -0.91
C ASN A 2 -15.16 18.63 -1.19
N LEU A 3 -13.88 19.01 -1.20
CA LEU A 3 -12.78 18.13 -1.56
C LEU A 3 -12.66 16.95 -0.58
N ASP A 4 -12.79 17.21 0.72
CA ASP A 4 -12.68 16.17 1.77
C ASP A 4 -13.75 15.09 1.60
N LEU A 5 -14.99 15.49 1.26
CA LEU A 5 -16.06 14.53 0.97
C LEU A 5 -15.79 13.70 -0.29
N VAL A 6 -15.16 14.28 -1.30
CA VAL A 6 -14.77 13.55 -2.52
C VAL A 6 -13.66 12.54 -2.21
N LEU A 7 -12.64 12.94 -1.45
CA LEU A 7 -11.53 12.06 -1.07
C LEU A 7 -12.00 10.92 -0.16
N ALA A 8 -12.83 11.20 0.84
CA ALA A 8 -13.41 10.17 1.69
C ALA A 8 -14.24 9.15 0.88
N ARG A 9 -15.01 9.61 -0.11
CA ARG A 9 -15.78 8.74 -0.99
C ARG A 9 -14.88 7.94 -1.94
N PHE A 10 -13.82 8.55 -2.45
CA PHE A 10 -12.80 7.87 -3.24
C PHE A 10 -12.14 6.73 -2.46
N ASP A 11 -11.77 6.96 -1.19
CA ASP A 11 -11.18 5.93 -0.34
C ASP A 11 -12.16 4.78 -0.06
N ALA A 12 -13.41 5.11 0.27
CA ALA A 12 -14.43 4.11 0.61
C ALA A 12 -14.90 3.27 -0.61
N GLU A 13 -15.03 3.88 -1.78
CA GLU A 13 -15.64 3.21 -2.94
C GLU A 13 -14.61 2.67 -3.93
N VAL A 14 -13.50 3.37 -4.13
CA VAL A 14 -12.51 2.98 -5.14
C VAL A 14 -11.38 2.18 -4.52
N ARG A 15 -10.82 2.65 -3.40
CA ARG A 15 -9.65 2.01 -2.81
C ARG A 15 -9.99 0.81 -1.94
N ALA A 16 -11.02 0.95 -1.09
CA ALA A 16 -11.47 -0.11 -0.21
C ALA A 16 -12.32 -1.16 -0.95
N ASN A 17 -12.91 -0.82 -2.10
CA ASN A 17 -13.66 -1.76 -2.95
C ASN A 17 -13.25 -1.69 -4.43
N PRO A 18 -12.00 -2.05 -4.75
CA PRO A 18 -11.49 -1.93 -6.10
C PRO A 18 -12.18 -2.94 -7.03
N ALA A 19 -12.46 -2.51 -8.27
CA ALA A 19 -12.89 -3.40 -9.35
C ALA A 19 -11.64 -3.91 -10.10
N PRO A 20 -11.19 -5.16 -9.87
CA PRO A 20 -9.96 -5.65 -10.48
C PRO A 20 -10.18 -5.94 -11.97
N PRO A 21 -9.17 -5.68 -12.83
CA PRO A 21 -9.17 -6.21 -14.19
C PRO A 21 -9.01 -7.73 -14.17
N ALA A 22 -9.28 -8.38 -15.30
CA ALA A 22 -9.11 -9.82 -15.44
C ALA A 22 -7.68 -10.27 -15.12
N GLY A 23 -7.53 -11.35 -14.35
CA GLY A 23 -6.22 -11.87 -13.92
C GLY A 23 -5.64 -11.20 -12.68
N ILE A 24 -6.34 -10.23 -12.08
CA ILE A 24 -5.98 -9.64 -10.79
C ILE A 24 -6.99 -10.10 -9.72
N ALA A 25 -6.48 -10.57 -8.59
CA ALA A 25 -7.28 -10.94 -7.42
C ALA A 25 -7.30 -9.79 -6.42
N VAL A 26 -8.42 -9.64 -5.70
CA VAL A 26 -8.50 -8.74 -4.54
C VAL A 26 -8.40 -9.60 -3.28
N GLU A 27 -7.35 -9.39 -2.51
CA GLU A 27 -7.13 -10.04 -1.22
C GLU A 27 -7.40 -9.05 -0.08
N ARG A 28 -8.08 -9.52 0.96
CA ARG A 28 -8.33 -8.74 2.18
C ARG A 28 -7.73 -9.48 3.36
N ARG A 29 -6.71 -8.89 4.00
CA ARG A 29 -6.02 -9.50 5.15
C ARG A 29 -5.51 -8.42 6.08
N ASP A 30 -5.71 -8.60 7.39
CA ASP A 30 -5.13 -7.77 8.45
C ASP A 30 -5.29 -6.26 8.24
N GLY A 31 -6.50 -5.85 7.84
CA GLY A 31 -6.82 -4.44 7.57
C GLY A 31 -6.31 -3.91 6.23
N LEU A 32 -5.70 -4.74 5.39
CA LEU A 32 -5.22 -4.39 4.05
C LEU A 32 -6.18 -4.85 2.95
N VAL A 33 -6.23 -4.07 1.88
CA VAL A 33 -6.82 -4.46 0.58
C VAL A 33 -5.69 -4.52 -0.43
N LEU A 34 -5.33 -5.72 -0.85
CA LEU A 34 -4.28 -5.98 -1.82
C LEU A 34 -4.90 -6.36 -3.16
N LEU A 35 -4.25 -5.92 -4.24
CA LEU A 35 -4.45 -6.48 -5.56
C LEU A 35 -3.21 -7.28 -5.93
N THR A 36 -3.40 -8.55 -6.29
CA THR A 36 -2.32 -9.51 -6.59
C THR A 36 -2.51 -10.16 -7.96
N GLY A 37 -1.42 -10.59 -8.59
CA GLY A 37 -1.43 -11.17 -9.93
C GLY A 37 -0.27 -10.64 -10.77
N GLY A 38 -0.56 -9.85 -11.82
CA GLY A 38 0.48 -9.27 -12.69
C GLY A 38 1.38 -8.24 -11.98
N PHE A 39 0.83 -7.49 -11.02
CA PHE A 39 1.56 -6.59 -10.13
C PHE A 39 0.87 -6.60 -8.76
N ASN A 40 1.65 -6.61 -7.68
CA ASN A 40 1.08 -6.62 -6.34
C ASN A 40 1.08 -5.21 -5.75
N TYR A 41 -0.06 -4.75 -5.26
CA TYR A 41 -0.13 -3.47 -4.57
C TYR A 41 -1.22 -3.39 -3.50
N VAL A 42 -0.90 -2.63 -2.44
CA VAL A 42 -1.87 -2.24 -1.41
C VAL A 42 -2.66 -1.04 -1.93
N SER A 43 -3.98 -1.20 -2.04
CA SER A 43 -4.93 -0.18 -2.48
C SER A 43 -5.52 0.61 -1.32
N ALA A 44 -5.86 -0.06 -0.22
CA ALA A 44 -6.37 0.55 1.00
C ALA A 44 -5.82 -0.16 2.24
N TRP A 45 -5.83 0.55 3.36
CA TRP A 45 -5.47 0.02 4.66
C TRP A 45 -6.29 0.71 5.75
N ASP A 46 -6.56 -0.04 6.81
CA ASP A 46 -7.08 0.46 8.08
C ASP A 46 -6.04 0.15 9.16
N LEU A 47 -5.02 1.01 9.25
CA LEU A 47 -3.88 0.84 10.14
C LEU A 47 -3.64 2.10 10.96
N THR A 48 -3.18 1.90 12.18
CA THR A 48 -2.76 2.98 13.05
C THR A 48 -1.28 3.31 12.80
N ALA A 49 -0.83 4.49 13.24
CA ALA A 49 0.60 4.83 13.19
C ALA A 49 1.48 3.81 13.94
N GLU A 50 0.94 3.21 15.01
CA GLU A 50 1.64 2.24 15.85
C GLU A 50 1.82 0.88 15.14
N THR A 51 0.79 0.43 14.42
CA THR A 51 0.81 -0.88 13.75
C THR A 51 1.41 -0.84 12.35
N MET A 52 1.43 0.33 11.71
CA MET A 52 1.87 0.52 10.33
C MET A 52 3.26 -0.05 10.06
N GLY A 53 4.25 0.27 10.90
CA GLY A 53 5.64 -0.16 10.68
C GLY A 53 5.80 -1.69 10.72
N ALA A 54 5.12 -2.35 11.66
CA ALA A 54 5.17 -3.81 11.78
C ALA A 54 4.50 -4.49 10.58
N VAL A 55 3.33 -4.02 10.16
CA VAL A 55 2.61 -4.57 9.00
C VAL A 55 3.42 -4.38 7.72
N VAL A 56 3.99 -3.19 7.48
CA VAL A 56 4.86 -2.96 6.31
C VAL A 56 6.03 -3.93 6.29
N ALA A 57 6.69 -4.14 7.43
CA ALA A 57 7.82 -5.07 7.53
C ALA A 57 7.42 -6.53 7.26
N GLU A 58 6.26 -6.94 7.78
CA GLU A 58 5.71 -8.28 7.55
C GLU A 58 5.38 -8.50 6.06
N GLN A 59 4.67 -7.56 5.44
CA GLN A 59 4.34 -7.65 4.02
C GLN A 59 5.60 -7.68 3.15
N ALA A 60 6.59 -6.82 3.46
CA ALA A 60 7.87 -6.80 2.76
C ALA A 60 8.58 -8.16 2.85
N ALA A 61 8.61 -8.78 4.03
CA ALA A 61 9.23 -10.09 4.24
C ALA A 61 8.49 -11.19 3.46
N TRP A 62 7.16 -11.18 3.48
CA TRP A 62 6.32 -12.17 2.80
C TRP A 62 6.52 -12.15 1.28
N PHE A 63 6.47 -10.98 0.65
CA PHE A 63 6.68 -10.84 -0.80
C PHE A 63 8.13 -11.13 -1.19
N ARG A 64 9.12 -10.70 -0.37
CA ARG A 64 10.54 -11.01 -0.60
C ARG A 64 10.82 -12.52 -0.58
N ALA A 65 10.22 -13.27 0.34
CA ALA A 65 10.38 -14.72 0.41
C ALA A 65 9.87 -15.44 -0.84
N ARG A 66 8.96 -14.80 -1.60
CA ARG A 66 8.37 -15.30 -2.84
C ARG A 66 9.08 -14.79 -4.10
N GLY A 67 10.07 -13.90 -3.96
CA GLY A 67 10.72 -13.23 -5.09
C GLY A 67 9.80 -12.25 -5.83
N GLU A 68 8.74 -11.79 -5.16
CA GLU A 68 7.74 -10.87 -5.71
C GLU A 68 7.94 -9.46 -5.13
N GLU A 69 7.52 -8.45 -5.88
CA GLU A 69 7.50 -7.06 -5.43
C GLU A 69 6.11 -6.68 -4.92
N LEU A 70 6.06 -5.79 -3.93
CA LEU A 70 4.83 -5.16 -3.45
C LEU A 70 4.93 -3.64 -3.56
N MET A 71 3.88 -3.01 -4.06
CA MET A 71 3.77 -1.56 -4.10
C MET A 71 2.73 -1.08 -3.09
N TRP A 72 2.89 0.14 -2.60
CA TRP A 72 1.91 0.80 -1.75
C TRP A 72 1.45 2.08 -2.44
N ARG A 73 0.15 2.15 -2.74
CA ARG A 73 -0.43 3.33 -3.38
C ARG A 73 -0.85 4.32 -2.31
N VAL A 74 -0.16 5.45 -2.26
CA VAL A 74 -0.35 6.49 -1.25
C VAL A 74 -0.87 7.78 -1.83
N TYR A 75 -1.55 8.55 -0.99
CA TYR A 75 -2.08 9.86 -1.30
C TYR A 75 -1.74 10.83 -0.18
N ASP A 76 -1.64 12.12 -0.52
CA ASP A 76 -1.29 13.17 0.45
C ASP A 76 -2.32 13.31 1.58
N HIS A 77 -3.56 12.86 1.36
CA HIS A 77 -4.65 12.88 2.35
C HIS A 77 -4.71 11.63 3.23
N ASP A 78 -3.80 10.67 3.03
CA ASP A 78 -3.80 9.43 3.81
C ASP A 78 -3.44 9.67 5.27
N GLY A 79 -4.28 9.10 6.15
CA GLY A 79 -4.03 9.03 7.58
C GLY A 79 -3.38 7.71 7.96
N PRO A 80 -2.41 7.71 8.91
CA PRO A 80 -1.60 8.85 9.31
C PRO A 80 -0.58 9.21 8.20
N PRO A 81 -0.01 10.43 8.19
CA PRO A 81 1.12 10.82 7.31
C PRO A 81 2.40 9.98 7.53
N ALA A 82 2.28 8.92 8.33
CA ALA A 82 3.32 8.06 8.84
C ALA A 82 3.89 7.10 7.81
N LEU A 83 3.20 6.67 6.74
CA LEU A 83 3.85 5.69 5.84
C LEU A 83 5.13 6.26 5.22
N ALA A 84 5.08 7.50 4.73
CA ALA A 84 6.25 8.20 4.22
C ALA A 84 7.24 8.57 5.35
N ALA A 85 6.76 8.92 6.55
CA ALA A 85 7.60 9.32 7.68
C ALA A 85 8.32 8.13 8.37
N CYS A 86 7.72 6.95 8.37
CA CYS A 86 8.28 5.70 8.90
C CYS A 86 9.27 5.06 7.91
N MET A 87 9.40 5.58 6.69
CA MET A 87 10.33 5.08 5.68
C MET A 87 11.58 5.95 5.53
N PRO A 88 12.76 5.31 5.33
CA PRO A 88 13.98 6.00 4.91
C PRO A 88 13.72 6.92 3.71
N SER A 89 14.28 8.14 3.74
CA SER A 89 14.08 9.16 2.71
C SER A 89 14.44 8.71 1.30
N ALA A 90 15.37 7.75 1.17
CA ALA A 90 15.80 7.17 -0.10
C ALA A 90 14.71 6.37 -0.85
N MET A 91 13.60 6.03 -0.18
CA MET A 91 12.49 5.25 -0.77
C MET A 91 11.23 6.10 -1.03
N ARG A 92 11.34 7.44 -0.92
CA ARG A 92 10.22 8.36 -1.21
C ARG A 92 10.30 8.89 -2.64
N THR A 93 9.32 8.54 -3.47
CA THR A 93 9.04 9.25 -4.73
C THR A 93 7.62 9.81 -4.70
N PRO A 94 7.38 10.99 -5.28
CA PRO A 94 6.03 11.54 -5.33
C PRO A 94 5.19 10.61 -6.21
N SER A 95 4.07 10.11 -5.68
CA SER A 95 3.01 9.31 -6.31
C SER A 95 3.02 7.76 -6.21
N TRP A 96 4.14 7.07 -5.95
CA TRP A 96 4.17 5.60 -5.81
C TRP A 96 5.29 5.17 -4.85
N PHE A 97 5.01 4.27 -3.91
CA PHE A 97 6.03 3.63 -3.07
C PHE A 97 6.17 2.14 -3.42
N ILE A 98 7.41 1.64 -3.52
CA ILE A 98 7.71 0.23 -3.75
C ILE A 98 8.30 -0.36 -2.48
N VAL A 99 7.55 -1.25 -1.83
CA VAL A 99 7.96 -2.02 -0.67
C VAL A 99 8.55 -3.34 -1.17
N GLY A 100 9.83 -3.32 -1.55
CA GLY A 100 10.50 -4.51 -2.11
C GLY A 100 11.91 -4.26 -2.65
N LEU A 101 12.27 -3.01 -2.96
CA LEU A 101 13.57 -2.66 -3.52
C LEU A 101 14.62 -2.46 -2.41
N THR A 102 15.03 -3.55 -1.78
CA THR A 102 16.46 -3.68 -1.46
C THR A 102 16.97 -4.90 -2.19
N THR A 103 17.41 -4.66 -3.42
CA THR A 103 18.45 -5.46 -4.05
C THR A 103 19.63 -5.46 -3.08
N GLY A 104 19.69 -6.49 -2.23
CA GLY A 104 20.93 -6.89 -1.61
C GLY A 104 21.85 -7.28 -2.75
N LYS A 105 22.77 -6.39 -3.12
CA LYS A 105 24.06 -6.84 -3.61
C LYS A 105 24.70 -7.60 -2.45
N VAL A 106 24.78 -8.92 -2.61
CA VAL A 106 25.88 -9.71 -2.03
C VAL A 106 27.15 -9.33 -2.80
#